data_AF-A0A7C2ZP09-F1
#
_entry.id   AF-A0A7C2ZP09-F1
#
_cell.length_a   1.000
_cell.length_b   1.000
_cell.length_c   1.000
_cell.angle_alpha   90.00
_cell.angle_beta   90.00
_cell.angle_gamma   90.00
#
_symmetry.space_group_name_H-M   'P 1'
#
loop_
_entity.id
_entity.type
_entity.pdbx_description
1 polymer ?
#
loop_
_entity_poly.entity_id
_entity_poly.type
_entity_poly.pdbx_seq_one_letter_code
_entity_poly.pdbx_strand_id
1 'polypeptide(L)'
;MTINEGLKVLAKLEAKISPSEPILERILMVGMARVGSEDPAVKAGYFQHLLSYDFGPPPHILIATGKLHFKEAKALYHLANAPRSVLSI
;
A
#
# COMPACT_ATOMS: atom_id res chain seq x y z
N MET A 1 1.36 -16.12 2.42
CA MET A 1 0.61 -14.97 2.94
C MET A 1 0.53 -13.92 1.84
N THR A 2 -0.67 -13.44 1.53
CA THR A 2 -0.88 -12.36 0.56
C THR A 2 -0.75 -10.97 1.21
N ILE A 3 -0.61 -9.91 0.40
CA ILE A 3 -0.68 -8.52 0.92
C ILE A 3 -2.00 -8.26 1.63
N ASN A 4 -3.12 -8.72 1.10
CA ASN A 4 -4.45 -8.54 1.68
C ASN A 4 -4.57 -9.27 3.04
N GLU A 5 -3.98 -10.46 3.17
CA GLU A 5 -3.88 -11.16 4.46
C GLU A 5 -3.02 -10.39 5.45
N GLY A 6 -1.85 -9.89 5.02
CA GLY A 6 -0.97 -9.07 5.84
C GLY A 6 -1.67 -7.80 6.35
N LEU A 7 -2.37 -7.09 5.47
CA LEU A 7 -3.17 -5.90 5.82
C LEU A 7 -4.25 -6.22 6.86
N LYS A 8 -4.96 -7.36 6.72
CA LYS A 8 -5.95 -7.81 7.71
C LYS A 8 -5.32 -8.11 9.06
N VAL A 9 -4.10 -8.68 9.10
CA VAL A 9 -3.36 -8.92 10.34
C VAL A 9 -2.97 -7.60 10.99
N LEU A 10 -2.43 -6.65 10.22
CA LEU A 10 -2.07 -5.32 10.70
C LEU A 10 -3.29 -4.57 11.26
N ALA A 11 -4.45 -4.62 10.58
CA ALA A 11 -5.68 -3.99 11.07
C ALA A 11 -6.17 -4.60 12.40
N LYS A 12 -6.09 -5.93 12.54
CA LYS A 12 -6.40 -6.61 13.81
C LYS A 12 -5.44 -6.21 14.92
N LEU A 13 -4.17 -5.97 14.60
CA LEU A 13 -3.16 -5.55 15.56
C LEU A 13 -3.39 -4.09 15.99
N GLU A 14 -3.66 -3.20 15.04
CA GLU A 14 -4.00 -1.79 15.31
C GLU A 14 -5.21 -1.67 16.24
N ALA A 15 -6.28 -2.42 15.97
CA ALA A 15 -7.47 -2.43 16.82
C ALA A 15 -7.20 -2.90 18.28
N LYS A 16 -6.11 -3.65 18.50
CA LYS A 16 -5.70 -4.09 19.84
C LYS A 16 -4.73 -3.13 20.53
N ILE A 17 -3.79 -2.55 19.78
CA ILE A 17 -2.70 -1.74 20.32
C ILE A 17 -3.09 -0.27 20.43
N SER A 18 -3.82 0.27 19.43
CA SER A 18 -4.17 1.69 19.33
C SER A 18 -5.63 1.86 18.87
N PRO A 19 -6.61 1.44 19.68
CA PRO A 19 -8.02 1.48 19.28
C PRO A 19 -8.56 2.90 19.09
N SER A 20 -7.96 3.91 19.73
CA SER A 20 -8.38 5.32 19.66
C SER A 20 -7.76 6.10 18.50
N GLU A 21 -6.64 5.62 17.94
CA GLU A 21 -5.89 6.34 16.90
C GLU A 21 -5.46 5.38 15.78
N PRO A 22 -6.38 5.02 14.87
CA PRO A 22 -6.04 4.20 13.71
C PRO A 22 -5.22 5.01 12.69
N ILE A 23 -4.06 4.48 12.32
CA ILE A 23 -3.10 5.07 11.40
C ILE A 23 -3.12 4.40 10.02
N LEU A 24 -3.48 3.12 9.91
CA LEU A 24 -3.41 2.35 8.66
C LEU A 24 -4.27 2.95 7.55
N GLU A 25 -5.45 3.48 7.87
CA GLU A 25 -6.34 4.14 6.90
C GLU A 25 -5.77 5.48 6.38
N ARG A 26 -4.83 6.08 7.11
CA ARG A 26 -4.25 7.39 6.80
C ARG A 26 -2.90 7.31 6.10
N ILE A 27 -2.20 6.19 6.24
CA ILE A 27 -0.88 5.96 5.64
C ILE A 27 -1.06 5.52 4.19
N LEU A 28 -0.38 6.20 3.27
CA LEU A 28 -0.21 5.69 1.92
C LEU A 28 0.74 4.50 1.96
N MET A 29 0.36 3.41 1.31
CA MET A 29 1.17 2.20 1.23
C MET A 29 1.41 1.82 -0.22
N VAL A 30 2.44 0.99 -0.44
CA VAL A 30 2.74 0.39 -1.73
C VAL A 30 2.80 -1.13 -1.56
N GLY A 31 1.89 -1.82 -2.23
CA GLY A 31 1.94 -3.27 -2.38
C GLY A 31 2.64 -3.65 -3.68
N MET A 32 3.45 -4.70 -3.65
CA MET A 32 4.15 -5.22 -4.82
C MET A 32 4.18 -6.75 -4.82
N ALA A 33 4.12 -7.36 -6.00
CA ALA A 33 4.33 -8.79 -6.17
C ALA A 33 5.19 -9.11 -7.39
N ARG A 34 5.94 -10.20 -7.31
CA ARG A 34 6.81 -10.70 -8.39
C ARG A 34 7.81 -9.66 -8.90
N VAL A 35 8.34 -8.82 -8.02
CA VAL A 35 9.32 -7.79 -8.39
C VAL A 35 10.54 -8.44 -9.05
N GLY A 36 10.88 -7.99 -10.26
CA GLY A 36 11.95 -8.56 -11.10
C GLY A 36 11.49 -9.59 -12.13
N SER A 37 10.21 -9.95 -12.17
CA SER A 37 9.63 -10.75 -13.27
C SER A 37 9.24 -9.88 -14.47
N GLU A 38 8.83 -10.52 -15.57
CA GLU A 38 8.27 -9.85 -16.76
C GLU A 38 6.90 -9.21 -16.50
N ASP A 39 6.18 -9.67 -15.46
CA ASP A 39 4.87 -9.15 -15.07
C ASP A 39 4.81 -8.91 -13.54
N PRO A 40 5.41 -7.82 -13.06
CA PRO A 40 5.31 -7.42 -11.66
C PRO A 40 3.99 -6.69 -11.40
N ALA A 41 3.32 -7.02 -10.29
CA ALA A 41 2.18 -6.24 -9.83
C ALA A 41 2.66 -5.14 -8.88
N VAL A 42 2.29 -3.89 -9.14
CA VAL A 42 2.62 -2.74 -8.27
C VAL A 42 1.40 -1.86 -8.11
N LYS A 43 1.02 -1.60 -6.86
CA LYS A 43 -0.12 -0.74 -6.53
C LYS A 43 0.19 0.11 -5.31
N ALA A 44 0.03 1.43 -5.44
CA ALA A 44 0.07 2.39 -4.36
C ALA A 44 -1.35 2.85 -4.01
N GLY A 45 -1.60 3.07 -2.73
CA GLY A 45 -2.91 3.50 -2.25
C GLY A 45 -3.05 3.43 -0.73
N TYR A 46 -4.12 4.03 -0.24
CA TYR A 46 -4.55 3.85 1.15
C TYR A 46 -5.09 2.44 1.38
N PHE A 47 -5.26 2.06 2.64
CA PHE A 47 -5.63 0.70 3.08
C PHE A 47 -6.69 0.03 2.20
N GLN A 48 -7.85 0.67 1.99
CA GLN A 48 -8.95 0.11 1.19
C GLN A 48 -8.56 -0.17 -0.28
N HIS A 49 -7.74 0.70 -0.89
CA HIS A 49 -7.29 0.50 -2.28
C HIS A 49 -6.44 -0.77 -2.43
N LEU A 50 -5.55 -1.02 -1.47
CA LEU A 50 -4.69 -2.20 -1.48
C LEU A 50 -5.47 -3.45 -1.07
N LEU A 51 -6.41 -3.33 -0.12
CA LEU A 51 -7.25 -4.44 0.34
C LEU A 51 -8.16 -4.97 -0.77
N SER A 52 -8.59 -4.12 -1.71
CA SER A 52 -9.41 -4.50 -2.87
C SER A 52 -8.61 -4.99 -4.08
N TYR A 53 -7.29 -4.84 -4.08
CA TYR A 53 -6.44 -5.18 -5.22
C TYR A 53 -5.92 -6.61 -5.10
N ASP A 54 -5.95 -7.38 -6.19
CA ASP A 54 -5.33 -8.70 -6.27
C ASP A 54 -3.91 -8.56 -6.85
N PHE A 55 -2.91 -8.81 -6.01
CA PHE A 55 -1.51 -8.78 -6.40
C PHE A 55 -1.06 -10.07 -7.11
N GLY A 56 -1.90 -11.11 -7.13
CA GLY A 56 -1.57 -12.42 -7.67
C GLY A 56 -0.57 -13.19 -6.81
N PRO A 57 0.20 -14.11 -7.40
CA PRO A 57 1.08 -15.01 -6.64
C PRO A 57 2.32 -14.31 -6.02
N PRO A 58 2.96 -14.93 -5.02
CA PRO A 58 4.18 -14.44 -4.35
C PRO A 58 5.41 -14.38 -5.29
N PRO A 59 6.54 -13.76 -4.87
CA PRO A 59 6.78 -13.09 -3.58
C PRO A 59 6.09 -11.73 -3.47
N HIS A 60 5.70 -11.36 -2.26
CA HIS A 60 4.96 -10.13 -1.95
C HIS A 60 5.78 -9.18 -1.07
N ILE A 61 5.60 -7.87 -1.28
CA ILE A 61 6.23 -6.79 -0.53
C ILE A 61 5.15 -5.75 -0.19
N LEU A 62 5.13 -5.27 1.05
CA LEU A 62 4.28 -4.17 1.49
C LEU A 62 5.17 -3.09 2.13
N ILE A 63 5.01 -1.85 1.66
CA ILE A 63 5.77 -0.69 2.13
C ILE A 63 4.78 0.32 2.72
N ALA A 64 5.01 0.74 3.96
CA ALA A 64 4.34 1.91 4.54
C ALA A 64 5.19 3.15 4.26
N THR A 65 4.62 4.15 3.59
CA THR A 65 5.39 5.37 3.23
C THR A 65 5.41 6.37 4.37
N GLY A 66 6.49 7.14 4.48
CA GLY A 66 6.55 8.35 5.29
C GLY A 66 6.06 9.58 4.53
N LYS A 67 6.61 10.75 4.87
CA LYS A 67 6.37 11.98 4.11
C LYS A 67 7.04 11.85 2.73
N LEU A 68 6.23 11.92 1.68
CA LEU A 68 6.72 11.84 0.31
C LEU A 68 7.25 13.20 -0.17
N HIS A 69 8.30 13.15 -0.97
CA HIS A 69 8.70 14.26 -1.82
C HIS A 69 7.78 14.34 -3.05
N PHE A 70 7.57 15.53 -3.63
CA PHE A 70 6.65 15.71 -4.77
C PHE A 70 6.97 14.81 -5.97
N LYS A 71 8.25 14.47 -6.17
CA LYS A 71 8.70 13.55 -7.23
C LYS A 71 8.27 12.10 -6.96
N GLU A 72 8.32 11.67 -5.70
CA GLU A 72 7.91 10.31 -5.31
C GLU A 72 6.39 10.16 -5.48
N ALA A 73 5.61 11.16 -5.08
CA ALA A 73 4.16 11.14 -5.29
C ALA A 73 3.78 11.09 -6.78
N LYS A 74 4.45 11.88 -7.64
CA LYS A 74 4.26 11.79 -9.09
C LYS A 74 4.63 10.40 -9.62
N ALA A 75 5.73 9.82 -9.15
CA ALA A 75 6.12 8.47 -9.54
C ALA A 75 5.08 7.44 -9.12
N LEU A 76 4.58 7.48 -7.89
CA LEU A 76 3.53 6.56 -7.43
C LEU A 76 2.21 6.74 -8.19
N TYR A 77 1.83 7.98 -8.52
CA TYR A 77 0.65 8.25 -9.34
C TYR A 77 0.76 7.63 -10.73
N HIS A 78 1.89 7.86 -11.42
CA HIS A 78 2.06 7.41 -12.80
C HIS A 78 2.47 5.94 -12.95
N LEU A 79 3.25 5.40 -12.01
CA LEU A 79 3.86 4.07 -12.12
C LEU A 79 3.16 3.01 -11.26
N ALA A 80 2.49 3.42 -10.17
CA ALA A 80 1.87 2.52 -9.21
C ALA A 80 0.36 2.75 -9.05
N ASN A 81 -0.27 3.52 -9.93
CA ASN A 81 -1.70 3.83 -9.90
C ASN A 81 -2.17 4.38 -8.54
N ALA A 82 -1.36 5.22 -7.88
CA ALA A 82 -1.77 5.90 -6.65
C ALA A 82 -3.00 6.79 -6.88
N PRO A 83 -3.84 7.02 -5.86
CA PRO A 83 -4.97 7.94 -5.99
C PRO A 83 -4.48 9.36 -6.25
N ARG A 84 -5.23 10.14 -7.04
CA ARG A 84 -4.84 11.52 -7.42
C ARG A 84 -4.57 12.44 -6.22
N SER A 85 -5.18 12.16 -5.07
CA SER A 85 -4.96 12.91 -3.82
C SER A 85 -3.50 12.99 -3.39
N VAL A 86 -2.65 12.04 -3.80
CA VAL A 86 -1.21 12.07 -3.47
C VAL A 86 -0.47 13.20 -4.17
N LEU A 87 -1.02 13.80 -5.24
CA LEU A 87 -0.39 14.90 -5.97
C LEU A 87 -0.56 16.26 -5.29
N SER A 88 -1.40 16.33 -4.26
CA SER A 88 -1.70 17.56 -3.52
C SER A 88 -0.81 17.77 -2.28
N ILE A 89 0.30 17.02 -2.19
CA ILE A 89 1.28 17.12 -1.09
C ILE A 89 2.28 18.27 -1.26
#